data_AF-A0A1H2S1H6-F1
#
_entry.id   AF-A0A1H2S1H6-F1
#
_cell.length_a   1.000
_cell.length_b   1.000
_cell.length_c   1.000
_cell.angle_alpha   90.00
_cell.angle_beta   90.00
_cell.angle_gamma   90.00
#
_symmetry.space_group_name_H-M   'P 1'
#
loop_
_entity.id
_entity.type
_entity.pdbx_description
1 polymer ?
#
loop_
_entity_poly.entity_id
_entity_poly.type
_entity_poly.pdbx_seq_one_letter_code
_entity_poly.pdbx_strand_id
1 'polypeptide(L)'
;MLFEKFSLFELLKDGFSILKKQTNNCEVLLYFVVIPFLISYLFIFFDITFDNDIISNIISFISIFSGILFSVTFVLKENYTKRKEIFNTENEEDTNYINRYKAFMQQVSTLILFSVGISVFLICFLLSILCFKEESLQSLVSIYTKKTLEIITIFLSYFYLLSILNIIKEVYAMLYDDFEC
;
A
#
# COMPACT_ATOMS: atom_id res chain seq x y z
N MET A 1 1.70 4.21 -25.97
CA MET A 1 2.15 5.48 -25.36
C MET A 1 1.62 5.57 -23.92
N LEU A 2 2.00 4.60 -23.06
CA LEU A 2 1.36 4.35 -21.74
C LEU A 2 2.34 4.50 -20.56
N PHE A 3 3.59 4.90 -20.83
CA PHE A 3 4.68 4.96 -19.84
C PHE A 3 5.35 6.34 -19.72
N GLU A 4 4.92 7.36 -20.48
CA GLU A 4 5.60 8.67 -20.48
C GLU A 4 5.26 9.57 -19.28
N LYS A 5 4.40 9.13 -18.35
CA LYS A 5 3.94 9.96 -17.23
C LYS A 5 3.54 9.15 -16.00
N PHE A 6 4.41 8.27 -15.54
CA PHE A 6 4.25 7.65 -14.22
C PHE A 6 5.41 8.10 -13.34
N SER A 7 5.29 9.30 -12.78
CA SER A 7 6.11 9.69 -11.65
C SER A 7 5.69 8.86 -10.43
N LEU A 8 6.63 8.29 -9.69
CA LEU A 8 6.38 7.67 -8.38
C LEU A 8 5.55 8.60 -7.46
N PHE A 9 5.76 9.91 -7.60
CA PHE A 9 5.01 10.91 -6.86
C PHE A 9 3.56 11.03 -7.32
N GLU A 10 3.29 10.90 -8.62
CA GLU A 10 1.90 10.85 -9.15
C GLU A 10 1.18 9.60 -8.65
N LEU A 11 1.85 8.44 -8.63
CA LEU A 11 1.31 7.20 -8.04
C LEU A 11 0.97 7.36 -6.55
N LEU A 12 1.86 7.99 -5.78
CA LEU A 12 1.61 8.26 -4.36
C LEU A 12 0.41 9.20 -4.19
N LYS A 13 0.36 10.29 -4.97
CA LYS A 13 -0.73 11.26 -4.92
C LYS A 13 -2.08 10.63 -5.30
N ASP A 14 -2.10 9.81 -6.34
CA ASP A 14 -3.30 9.16 -6.83
C ASP A 14 -3.81 8.11 -5.83
N GLY A 15 -2.90 7.34 -5.22
CA GLY A 15 -3.25 6.40 -4.15
C GLY A 15 -3.90 7.10 -2.94
N PHE A 16 -3.30 8.19 -2.45
CA PHE A 16 -3.88 8.98 -1.36
C PHE A 16 -5.24 9.59 -1.72
N SER A 17 -5.41 10.05 -2.96
CA SER A 17 -6.69 10.60 -3.45
C SER A 17 -7.79 9.54 -3.42
N ILE A 18 -7.49 8.30 -3.84
CA ILE A 18 -8.43 7.19 -3.82
C ILE A 18 -8.82 6.83 -2.38
N LEU A 19 -7.85 6.70 -1.47
CA LEU A 19 -8.10 6.42 -0.05
C LEU A 19 -9.00 7.48 0.61
N LYS A 20 -8.79 8.75 0.25
CA LYS A 20 -9.62 9.86 0.73
C LYS A 20 -11.04 9.83 0.16
N LYS A 21 -11.21 9.38 -1.09
CA LYS A 21 -12.52 9.27 -1.73
C LYS A 21 -13.37 8.12 -1.15
N GLN A 22 -12.72 7.06 -0.70
CA GLN A 22 -13.38 5.83 -0.20
C GLN A 22 -13.86 5.91 1.26
N THR A 23 -13.42 6.90 2.02
CA THR A 23 -13.63 6.92 3.47
C THR A 23 -14.00 8.34 3.92
N ASN A 24 -14.88 8.46 4.93
CA ASN A 24 -15.21 9.76 5.50
C ASN A 24 -13.94 10.46 5.99
N ASN A 25 -13.79 11.77 5.74
CA ASN A 25 -12.58 12.54 6.08
C ASN A 25 -12.13 12.34 7.55
N CYS A 26 -13.06 12.16 8.48
CA CYS A 26 -12.75 11.91 9.90
C CYS A 26 -12.16 10.50 10.14
N GLU A 27 -12.69 9.47 9.48
CA GLU A 27 -12.18 8.10 9.57
C GLU A 27 -10.80 7.99 8.93
N VAL A 28 -10.56 8.68 7.80
CA VAL A 28 -9.22 8.74 7.18
C VAL A 28 -8.20 9.29 8.16
N LEU A 29 -8.53 10.42 8.80
CA LEU A 29 -7.62 11.08 9.74
C LEU A 29 -7.35 10.20 10.97
N LEU A 30 -8.38 9.52 11.47
CA LEU A 30 -8.26 8.64 12.63
C LEU A 30 -7.42 7.40 12.31
N TYR A 31 -7.77 6.66 11.26
CA TYR A 31 -7.11 5.39 10.92
C TYR A 31 -5.73 5.56 10.30
N PHE A 32 -5.50 6.57 9.46
CA PHE A 32 -4.23 6.71 8.74
C PHE A 32 -3.23 7.65 9.42
N VAL A 33 -3.67 8.50 10.36
CA VAL A 33 -2.78 9.46 11.04
C VAL A 33 -2.75 9.22 12.55
N VAL A 34 -3.91 9.26 13.22
CA VAL A 34 -3.96 9.21 14.69
C VAL A 34 -3.50 7.86 15.23
N ILE A 35 -4.06 6.74 14.74
CA ILE A 35 -3.69 5.40 15.21
C ILE A 35 -2.21 5.08 14.99
N PRO A 36 -1.63 5.24 13.78
CA PRO A 36 -0.20 4.95 13.61
C PRO A 36 0.69 5.85 14.47
N PHE A 37 0.30 7.11 14.72
CA PHE A 37 1.05 7.98 15.63
C PHE A 37 0.98 7.48 17.08
N LEU A 38 -0.19 7.01 17.54
CA LEU A 38 -0.35 6.41 18.87
C LEU A 38 0.47 5.12 19.01
N ILE A 39 0.48 4.26 17.98
CA ILE A 39 1.28 3.03 17.98
C ILE A 39 2.77 3.37 18.05
N SER A 40 3.24 4.31 17.22
CA SER A 40 4.64 4.75 17.28
C SER A 40 5.00 5.34 18.65
N TYR A 41 4.10 6.11 19.27
CA TYR A 41 4.31 6.64 20.62
C TYR A 41 4.41 5.53 21.68
N LEU A 42 3.56 4.50 21.60
CA LEU A 42 3.63 3.34 22.50
C LEU A 42 4.97 2.62 22.38
N PHE A 43 5.51 2.46 21.17
CA PHE A 43 6.81 1.83 20.96
C PHE A 43 7.95 2.61 21.61
N ILE A 44 7.90 3.95 21.56
CA ILE A 44 8.85 4.81 22.29
C ILE A 44 8.70 4.63 23.80
N PHE A 45 7.47 4.59 24.31
CA PHE A 45 7.17 4.48 25.73
C PHE A 45 7.67 3.15 26.33
N PHE A 46 7.58 2.06 25.58
CA PHE A 46 8.04 0.74 26.00
C PHE A 46 9.51 0.43 25.60
N ASP A 47 10.22 1.38 25.00
CA ASP A 47 11.60 1.23 24.49
C ASP A 47 11.80 -0.05 23.64
N ILE A 48 10.79 -0.38 22.82
CA ILE A 48 10.81 -1.56 21.95
C ILE A 48 11.75 -1.28 20.79
N THR A 49 12.91 -1.93 20.78
CA THR A 49 13.88 -1.85 19.68
C THR A 49 13.68 -2.94 18.65
N PHE A 50 13.91 -2.63 17.38
CA PHE A 50 13.92 -3.62 16.32
C PHE A 50 15.25 -4.40 16.32
N ASP A 51 15.18 -5.70 16.59
CA ASP A 51 16.33 -6.58 16.38
C ASP A 51 16.48 -6.99 14.90
N ASN A 52 17.65 -7.49 14.52
CA ASN A 52 18.00 -7.87 13.15
C ASN A 52 17.05 -8.94 12.62
N ASP A 53 16.69 -9.92 13.44
CA ASP A 53 15.75 -10.97 13.06
C ASP A 53 14.35 -10.39 12.78
N ILE A 54 13.89 -9.44 13.59
CA ILE A 54 12.61 -8.77 13.40
C ILE A 54 12.62 -7.97 12.10
N ILE A 55 13.68 -7.19 11.85
CA ILE A 55 13.82 -6.40 10.62
C ILE A 55 13.84 -7.32 9.40
N SER A 56 14.63 -8.40 9.45
CA SER A 56 14.74 -9.37 8.36
C SER A 56 13.38 -10.00 8.05
N ASN A 57 12.66 -10.46 9.08
CA ASN A 57 11.32 -11.03 8.94
C ASN A 57 10.32 -10.02 8.34
N ILE A 58 10.36 -8.75 8.76
CA ILE A 58 9.50 -7.70 8.22
C ILE A 58 9.84 -7.44 6.74
N ILE A 59 11.13 -7.35 6.37
CA ILE A 59 11.55 -7.19 4.96
C ILE A 59 11.05 -8.37 4.11
N SER A 60 11.21 -9.60 4.59
CA SER A 60 10.72 -10.80 3.89
C SER A 60 9.21 -10.77 3.71
N PHE A 61 8.45 -10.47 4.76
CA PHE A 61 6.99 -10.34 4.70
C PHE A 61 6.58 -9.30 3.66
N ILE A 62 7.12 -8.08 3.74
CA ILE A 62 6.79 -6.99 2.80
C ILE A 62 7.13 -7.37 1.37
N SER A 63 8.30 -7.99 1.14
CA SER A 63 8.76 -8.37 -0.19
C SER A 63 7.85 -9.43 -0.82
N ILE A 64 7.45 -10.43 -0.06
CA ILE A 64 6.52 -11.49 -0.51
C ILE A 64 5.17 -10.87 -0.88
N PHE A 65 4.57 -10.06 0.00
CA PHE A 65 3.27 -9.46 -0.25
C PHE A 65 3.30 -8.49 -1.44
N SER A 66 4.34 -7.65 -1.54
CA SER A 66 4.49 -6.74 -2.68
C SER A 66 4.68 -7.47 -4.00
N GLY A 67 5.43 -8.58 -4.01
CA GLY A 67 5.57 -9.44 -5.18
C GLY A 67 4.22 -10.00 -5.63
N ILE A 68 3.43 -10.54 -4.69
CA ILE A 68 2.09 -11.08 -4.96
C ILE A 68 1.16 -9.98 -5.49
N LEU A 69 1.09 -8.84 -4.82
CA LEU A 69 0.25 -7.71 -5.24
C LEU A 69 0.62 -7.23 -6.65
N PHE A 70 1.92 -7.11 -6.94
CA PHE A 70 2.38 -6.74 -8.27
C PHE A 70 1.93 -7.75 -9.33
N SER A 71 2.04 -9.06 -9.06
CA SER A 71 1.53 -10.11 -9.94
C SER A 71 0.02 -10.01 -10.18
N VAL A 72 -0.77 -9.70 -9.14
CA VAL A 72 -2.23 -9.53 -9.25
C VAL A 72 -2.59 -8.43 -10.27
N THR A 73 -1.78 -7.38 -10.40
CA THR A 73 -2.01 -6.31 -11.41
C THR A 73 -2.09 -6.85 -12.84
N PHE A 74 -1.26 -7.85 -13.18
CA PHE A 74 -1.29 -8.47 -14.51
C PHE A 74 -2.54 -9.34 -14.71
N VAL A 75 -2.90 -10.12 -13.69
CA VAL A 75 -4.12 -10.95 -13.70
C VAL A 75 -5.36 -10.06 -13.85
N LEU A 76 -5.40 -8.93 -13.15
CA LEU A 76 -6.46 -7.95 -13.26
C LEU A 76 -6.60 -7.44 -14.71
N LYS A 77 -5.49 -7.04 -15.35
CA LYS A 77 -5.49 -6.61 -16.74
C LYS A 77 -6.00 -7.69 -17.70
N GLU A 78 -5.56 -8.93 -17.52
CA GLU A 78 -6.00 -10.06 -18.35
C GLU A 78 -7.50 -10.32 -18.20
N ASN A 79 -8.00 -10.36 -16.96
CA ASN A 79 -9.43 -10.55 -16.68
C ASN A 79 -10.29 -9.44 -17.29
N TYR A 80 -9.84 -8.19 -17.23
CA TYR A 80 -10.53 -7.09 -17.92
C TYR A 80 -10.61 -7.31 -19.43
N THR A 81 -9.52 -7.76 -20.04
CA THR A 81 -9.45 -7.97 -21.49
C THR A 81 -10.40 -9.09 -21.91
N LYS A 82 -10.39 -10.22 -21.17
CA LYS A 82 -11.31 -11.34 -21.38
C LYS A 82 -12.78 -10.93 -21.24
N ARG A 83 -13.15 -10.20 -20.18
CA ARG A 83 -14.54 -9.74 -20.00
C ARG A 83 -14.94 -8.80 -21.14
N LYS A 84 -14.07 -7.88 -21.56
CA LYS A 84 -14.35 -6.97 -22.68
C LYS A 84 -14.61 -7.72 -24.00
N GLU A 85 -13.98 -8.86 -24.23
CA GLU A 85 -14.19 -9.68 -25.43
C GLU A 85 -15.51 -10.47 -25.41
N ILE A 86 -16.03 -10.80 -24.22
CA ILE A 86 -17.25 -11.59 -24.05
C ILE A 86 -18.51 -10.72 -24.17
N PHE A 87 -18.47 -9.49 -23.63
CA PHE A 87 -19.62 -8.59 -23.65
C PHE A 87 -19.71 -7.81 -24.96
N ASN A 88 -20.87 -7.83 -25.60
CA ASN A 88 -21.09 -7.15 -26.87
C ASN A 88 -21.34 -5.65 -26.65
N THR A 89 -20.38 -4.80 -27.02
CA THR A 89 -20.45 -3.34 -26.80
C THR A 89 -21.52 -2.62 -27.64
N GLU A 90 -22.35 -3.34 -28.38
CA GLU A 90 -23.49 -2.78 -29.11
C GLU A 90 -24.70 -2.48 -28.20
N ASN A 91 -24.80 -3.16 -27.04
CA ASN A 91 -25.82 -2.89 -26.03
C ASN A 91 -25.34 -1.81 -25.03
N GLU A 92 -26.23 -0.89 -24.65
CA GLU A 92 -25.92 0.14 -23.64
C GLU A 92 -25.65 -0.47 -22.25
N GLU A 93 -26.36 -1.53 -21.87
CA GLU A 93 -26.18 -2.21 -20.57
C GLU A 93 -24.81 -2.88 -20.45
N ASP A 94 -24.40 -3.62 -21.48
CA ASP A 94 -23.08 -4.27 -21.55
C ASP A 94 -21.94 -3.24 -21.53
N THR A 95 -22.13 -2.12 -22.25
CA THR A 95 -21.18 -1.00 -22.27
C THR A 95 -21.05 -0.34 -20.89
N ASN A 96 -22.18 -0.11 -20.21
CA ASN A 96 -22.19 0.45 -18.86
C ASN A 96 -21.54 -0.49 -17.84
N TYR A 97 -21.78 -1.79 -17.94
CA TYR A 97 -21.13 -2.81 -17.11
C TYR A 97 -19.61 -2.80 -17.30
N ILE A 98 -19.12 -2.88 -18.54
CA ILE A 98 -17.66 -2.88 -18.84
C ILE A 98 -17.01 -1.59 -18.34
N ASN A 99 -17.67 -0.44 -18.46
CA ASN A 99 -17.14 0.84 -17.98
C ASN A 99 -17.02 0.89 -16.45
N ARG A 100 -18.02 0.40 -15.71
CA ARG A 100 -17.94 0.28 -14.24
C ARG A 100 -16.81 -0.65 -13.82
N TYR A 101 -16.74 -1.81 -14.46
CA TYR A 101 -15.67 -2.78 -14.22
C TYR A 101 -14.30 -2.17 -14.52
N LYS A 102 -14.13 -1.45 -15.63
CA LYS A 102 -12.88 -0.75 -15.97
C LYS A 102 -12.47 0.26 -14.87
N ALA A 103 -13.40 1.07 -14.38
CA ALA A 103 -13.13 2.05 -13.34
C ALA A 103 -12.67 1.39 -12.04
N PHE A 104 -13.35 0.31 -11.63
CA PHE A 104 -12.96 -0.51 -10.50
C PHE A 104 -11.54 -1.09 -10.67
N MET A 105 -11.26 -1.71 -11.82
CA MET A 105 -9.97 -2.33 -12.09
C MET A 105 -8.83 -1.31 -12.09
N GLN A 106 -9.08 -0.11 -12.60
CA GLN A 106 -8.14 1.01 -12.52
C GLN A 106 -7.89 1.42 -11.06
N GLN A 107 -8.96 1.53 -10.26
CA GLN A 107 -8.86 1.89 -8.84
C GLN A 107 -8.04 0.87 -8.04
N VAL A 108 -8.35 -0.43 -8.16
CA VAL A 108 -7.61 -1.50 -7.47
C VAL A 108 -6.17 -1.59 -7.94
N SER A 109 -5.93 -1.48 -9.25
CA SER A 109 -4.56 -1.49 -9.79
C SER A 109 -3.73 -0.31 -9.25
N THR A 110 -4.32 0.88 -9.13
CA THR A 110 -3.65 2.04 -8.54
C THR A 110 -3.34 1.82 -7.06
N LEU A 111 -4.27 1.27 -6.28
CA LEU A 111 -4.04 0.93 -4.86
C LEU A 111 -2.93 -0.11 -4.69
N ILE A 112 -2.89 -1.12 -5.56
CA ILE A 112 -1.83 -2.12 -5.58
C ILE A 112 -0.47 -1.46 -5.86
N LEU A 113 -0.36 -0.68 -6.93
CA LEU A 113 0.89 0.00 -7.29
C LEU A 113 1.33 0.98 -6.21
N PHE A 114 0.38 1.66 -5.55
CA PHE A 114 0.62 2.51 -4.40
C PHE A 114 1.22 1.71 -3.22
N SER A 115 0.61 0.58 -2.87
CA SER A 115 1.10 -0.32 -1.81
C SER A 115 2.51 -0.84 -2.12
N VAL A 116 2.78 -1.22 -3.36
CA VAL A 116 4.12 -1.61 -3.82
C VAL A 116 5.10 -0.43 -3.70
N GLY A 117 4.71 0.79 -4.07
CA GLY A 117 5.53 1.98 -3.88
C GLY A 117 5.92 2.21 -2.42
N ILE A 118 4.95 2.14 -1.50
CA ILE A 118 5.20 2.26 -0.05
C ILE A 118 6.18 1.18 0.44
N SER A 119 6.04 -0.04 -0.07
CA SER A 119 6.89 -1.15 0.31
C SER A 119 8.37 -0.91 -0.01
N VAL A 120 8.66 -0.26 -1.14
CA VAL A 120 10.03 0.10 -1.53
C VAL A 120 10.62 1.09 -0.53
N PHE A 121 9.87 2.16 -0.19
CA PHE A 121 10.32 3.11 0.83
C PHE A 121 10.55 2.43 2.17
N LEU A 122 9.63 1.57 2.60
CA LEU A 122 9.70 0.87 3.87
C LEU A 122 10.93 -0.05 3.94
N ILE A 123 11.25 -0.79 2.87
CA ILE A 123 12.48 -1.59 2.79
C ILE A 123 13.72 -0.70 2.88
N CYS A 124 13.76 0.45 2.19
CA CYS A 124 14.89 1.38 2.29
C CYS A 124 15.11 1.88 3.72
N PHE A 125 14.03 2.20 4.45
CA PHE A 125 14.12 2.61 5.86
C PHE A 125 14.59 1.47 6.77
N LEU A 126 14.06 0.25 6.58
CA LEU A 126 14.47 -0.94 7.34
C LEU A 126 15.96 -1.28 7.13
N LEU A 127 16.45 -1.22 5.89
CA LEU A 127 17.87 -1.41 5.58
C LEU A 127 18.74 -0.30 6.19
N SER A 128 18.26 0.94 6.18
CA SER A 128 18.98 2.05 6.81
C SER A 128 19.15 1.84 8.32
N ILE A 129 18.14 1.29 9.02
CA ILE A 129 18.24 0.94 10.45
C ILE A 129 19.36 -0.10 10.69
N LEU A 130 19.50 -1.09 9.81
CA LEU A 130 20.55 -2.10 9.93
C LEU A 130 21.94 -1.49 9.75
N CYS A 131 22.14 -0.62 8.75
CA CYS A 131 23.41 0.07 8.54
C CYS A 131 23.83 0.89 9.77
N PHE A 132 22.89 1.59 10.41
CA PHE A 132 23.16 2.36 11.64
C PHE A 132 23.45 1.48 12.86
N LYS A 133 23.12 0.19 12.85
CA LYS A 133 23.42 -0.73 13.95
C LYS A 133 24.85 -1.27 13.89
N GLU A 134 25.41 -1.43 12.69
CA GLU A 134 26.79 -1.91 12.50
C GLU A 134 27.83 -0.80 12.72
N GLU A 135 27.52 0.45 12.37
CA GLU A 135 28.40 1.58 12.70
C GLU A 135 28.25 1.97 14.17
N SER A 136 29.25 1.62 14.98
CA SER A 136 29.41 2.00 16.39
C SER A 136 29.64 3.49 16.62
N LEU A 137 28.94 4.38 15.91
CA LEU A 137 29.03 5.82 16.12
C LEU A 137 28.25 6.16 17.40
N GLN A 138 28.90 6.13 18.56
CA GLN A 138 28.37 6.52 19.88
C GLN A 138 28.09 8.03 20.02
N SER A 139 27.64 8.70 18.95
CA SER A 139 27.20 10.09 19.05
C SER A 139 25.72 10.13 19.47
N LEU A 140 25.34 11.09 20.32
CA LEU A 140 23.92 11.32 20.65
C LEU A 140 23.07 11.48 19.38
N VAL A 141 23.65 12.07 18.33
CA VAL A 141 23.00 12.26 17.02
C VAL A 141 22.59 10.92 16.40
N SER A 142 23.43 9.88 16.42
CA SER A 142 23.10 8.58 15.84
C SER A 142 21.96 7.87 16.58
N ILE A 143 21.87 8.06 17.90
CA ILE A 143 20.79 7.49 18.72
C ILE A 143 19.45 8.17 18.37
N TYR A 144 19.42 9.50 18.25
CA TYR A 144 18.22 10.23 17.85
C TYR A 144 17.81 9.93 16.41
N THR A 145 18.75 9.83 15.46
CA THR A 145 18.42 9.48 14.08
C THR A 145 17.87 8.06 13.99
N LYS A 146 18.45 7.10 14.72
CA LYS A 146 17.93 5.72 14.78
C LYS A 146 16.50 5.67 15.33
N LYS A 147 16.24 6.29 16.48
CA LYS A 147 14.87 6.32 17.06
C LYS A 147 13.87 6.97 16.11
N THR A 148 14.28 8.04 15.42
CA THR A 148 13.42 8.70 14.42
C THR A 148 13.13 7.77 13.24
N LEU A 149 14.12 7.01 12.76
CA LEU A 149 13.93 6.03 11.70
C LEU A 149 12.98 4.90 12.12
N GLU A 150 13.11 4.38 13.34
CA GLU A 150 12.24 3.34 13.87
C GLU A 150 10.77 3.82 13.93
N ILE A 151 10.54 5.06 14.38
CA ILE A 151 9.21 5.69 14.40
C ILE A 151 8.61 5.78 13.00
N ILE A 152 9.41 6.23 12.02
CA ILE A 152 8.97 6.35 10.62
C ILE A 152 8.67 4.96 10.05
N THR A 153 9.49 3.96 10.34
CA THR A 153 9.29 2.57 9.91
C THR A 153 8.01 1.98 10.49
N ILE A 154 7.70 2.19 11.77
CA ILE A 154 6.44 1.74 12.38
C ILE A 154 5.26 2.38 11.69
N PHE A 155 5.31 3.70 11.52
CA PHE A 155 4.26 4.47 10.85
C PHE A 155 4.00 3.94 9.43
N LEU A 156 5.07 3.77 8.64
CA LEU A 156 4.99 3.25 7.27
C LEU A 156 4.53 1.79 7.22
N SER A 157 4.95 0.95 8.17
CA SER A 157 4.52 -0.46 8.26
C SER A 157 3.03 -0.57 8.51
N TYR A 158 2.51 0.23 9.43
CA TYR A 158 1.07 0.32 9.69
C TYR A 158 0.33 0.82 8.45
N PHE A 159 0.84 1.87 7.80
CA PHE A 159 0.24 2.44 6.59
C PHE A 159 0.22 1.43 5.42
N TYR A 160 1.26 0.60 5.29
CA TYR A 160 1.32 -0.49 4.33
C TYR A 160 0.26 -1.58 4.60
N LEU A 161 0.15 -2.04 5.86
CA LEU A 161 -0.88 -3.01 6.25
C LEU A 161 -2.30 -2.49 5.97
N LEU A 162 -2.56 -1.23 6.29
CA LEU A 162 -3.85 -0.61 6.02
C LEU A 162 -4.14 -0.49 4.51
N SER A 163 -3.11 -0.23 3.70
CA SER A 163 -3.23 -0.24 2.24
C SER A 163 -3.62 -1.63 1.72
N ILE A 164 -3.02 -2.70 2.25
CA ILE A 164 -3.39 -4.09 1.94
C ILE A 164 -4.85 -4.36 2.32
N LEU A 165 -5.26 -3.99 3.53
CA LEU A 165 -6.65 -4.21 3.97
C LEU A 165 -7.66 -3.48 3.08
N ASN A 166 -7.35 -2.26 2.61
CA ASN A 166 -8.21 -1.56 1.67
C ASN A 166 -8.29 -2.25 0.31
N ILE A 167 -7.18 -2.79 -0.19
CA ILE A 167 -7.21 -3.60 -1.42
C ILE A 167 -8.14 -4.81 -1.23
N ILE A 168 -8.03 -5.52 -0.10
CA ILE A 168 -8.89 -6.67 0.22
C ILE A 168 -10.36 -6.25 0.30
N LYS A 169 -10.66 -5.12 0.96
CA LYS A 169 -12.02 -4.57 1.05
C LYS A 169 -12.62 -4.29 -0.33
N GLU A 170 -11.86 -3.67 -1.23
CA GLU A 170 -12.33 -3.35 -2.58
C GLU A 170 -12.55 -4.61 -3.41
N VAL A 171 -11.63 -5.56 -3.35
CA VAL A 171 -11.80 -6.86 -4.01
C VAL A 171 -13.01 -7.60 -3.46
N TYR A 172 -13.23 -7.56 -2.14
CA TYR A 172 -14.40 -8.17 -1.52
C TYR A 172 -15.71 -7.52 -1.97
N ALA A 173 -15.78 -6.18 -1.99
CA ALA A 173 -16.96 -5.45 -2.45
C ALA A 173 -17.32 -5.83 -3.89
N MET A 174 -16.32 -5.94 -4.76
CA MET A 174 -16.53 -6.33 -6.15
C MET A 174 -16.98 -7.79 -6.30
N LEU A 175 -16.37 -8.72 -5.56
CA LEU A 175 -16.82 -10.11 -5.59
C LEU A 175 -18.29 -10.22 -5.17
N TYR A 176 -18.69 -9.44 -4.16
CA TYR A 176 -20.05 -9.40 -3.67
C TYR A 176 -21.02 -8.79 -4.69
N ASP A 177 -20.65 -7.68 -5.35
CA ASP A 177 -21.43 -7.09 -6.44
C ASP A 177 -21.62 -8.06 -7.62
N ASP A 178 -20.61 -8.88 -7.94
CA ASP A 178 -20.68 -9.92 -8.99
C ASP A 178 -21.57 -11.12 -8.56
N PHE A 179 -21.81 -11.35 -7.26
CA PHE A 179 -22.71 -12.41 -6.76
C PHE A 179 -24.18 -11.99 -6.67
N GLU A 180 -24.47 -10.69 -6.54
CA GLU A 180 -25.84 -10.16 -6.47
C GLU A 180 -26.45 -9.82 -7.85
N CYS A 181 -25.69 -10.00 -8.94
CA CYS A 181 -26.18 -9.98 -10.32
C CYS A 181 -26.57 -11.38 -10.81
#